data_AF-A0A2M8N508-F1
#
_entry.id   AF-A0A2M8N508-F1
#
_cell.length_a   1.000
_cell.length_b   1.000
_cell.length_c   1.000
_cell.angle_alpha   90.00
_cell.angle_beta   90.00
_cell.angle_gamma   90.00
#
_symmetry.space_group_name_H-M   'P 1'
#
loop_
_entity.id
_entity.type
_entity.pdbx_description
1 polymer ?
#
loop_
_entity_poly.entity_id
_entity_poly.type
_entity_poly.pdbx_seq_one_letter_code
_entity_poly.pdbx_strand_id
1 'polypeptide(L)'
;MTTGYVKITNNWVNGKGEGIRRFTNTLLDKTRTAWLPIWCFVIEHEAGLIVIDTGIPENANDPVYFPPYMPLLQRAATFKILREEEIGYQMLARGLNPDDVRYVILTHLHQDHDGGIHHFPNAEFIVSRDEWT
;
A
#
# COMPACT_ATOMS: atom_id res chain seq x y z
N MET A 1 -12.59 1.30 1.80
CA MET A 1 -12.31 1.22 3.25
C MET A 1 -10.88 1.64 3.51
N THR A 2 -10.56 2.17 4.69
CA THR A 2 -9.17 2.52 5.04
C THR A 2 -8.44 1.29 5.55
N THR A 3 -7.21 1.08 5.11
CA THR A 3 -6.32 0.04 5.65
C THR A 3 -5.10 0.67 6.32
N GLY A 4 -5.36 1.51 7.32
CA GLY A 4 -4.33 2.29 7.98
C GLY A 4 -4.03 3.64 7.32
N TYR A 5 -2.98 4.28 7.81
CA TYR A 5 -2.58 5.63 7.44
C TYR A 5 -1.08 5.73 7.24
N VAL A 6 -0.66 6.61 6.35
CA VAL A 6 0.74 6.93 6.09
C VAL A 6 1.03 8.40 6.39
N LYS A 7 2.24 8.66 6.87
CA LYS A 7 2.78 10.00 6.99
C LYS A 7 4.12 10.09 6.26
N ILE A 8 4.14 10.92 5.22
CA ILE A 8 5.29 11.14 4.35
C ILE A 8 5.78 12.59 4.40
N THR A 9 6.92 12.86 3.78
CA THR A 9 7.42 14.24 3.62
C THR A 9 6.63 14.99 2.55
N ASN A 10 6.53 16.32 2.65
CA ASN A 10 5.81 17.13 1.67
C ASN A 10 6.47 17.05 0.28
N ASN A 11 7.79 16.95 0.21
CA ASN A 11 8.51 16.76 -1.04
C ASN A 11 8.24 15.39 -1.68
N TRP A 12 7.90 14.36 -0.88
CA TRP A 12 7.45 13.07 -1.40
C TRP A 12 6.12 13.20 -2.16
N VAL A 13 5.15 13.92 -1.59
CA VAL A 13 3.85 14.19 -2.22
C VAL A 13 4.01 15.00 -3.51
N ASN A 14 4.77 16.08 -3.46
CA ASN A 14 4.82 17.07 -4.55
C ASN A 14 5.83 16.72 -5.65
N GLY A 15 6.71 15.72 -5.43
CA GLY A 15 7.75 15.36 -6.40
C GLY A 15 8.71 16.51 -6.72
N LYS A 16 9.24 17.20 -5.70
CA LYS A 16 10.03 18.42 -5.90
C LYS A 16 11.41 18.15 -6.53
N GLY A 17 11.59 18.54 -7.79
CA GLY A 17 12.86 18.43 -8.54
C GLY A 17 12.94 17.18 -9.40
N GLU A 18 14.08 16.98 -10.06
CA GLU A 18 14.31 15.88 -11.01
C GLU A 18 15.53 15.03 -10.61
N GLY A 19 15.53 13.76 -11.00
CA GLY A 19 16.63 12.82 -10.77
C GLY A 19 17.11 12.76 -9.31
N ILE A 20 18.43 12.80 -9.10
CA ILE A 20 19.05 12.74 -7.77
C ILE A 20 18.57 13.87 -6.85
N ARG A 21 18.25 15.05 -7.41
CA ARG A 21 17.81 16.21 -6.64
C ARG A 21 16.44 15.97 -6.00
N ARG A 22 15.54 15.25 -6.69
CA ARG A 22 14.24 14.83 -6.14
C ARG A 22 14.45 13.97 -4.91
N PHE A 23 15.33 12.98 -5.01
CA PHE A 23 15.66 12.09 -3.91
C PHE A 23 16.24 12.84 -2.70
N THR A 24 17.23 13.70 -2.91
CA THR A 24 17.82 14.48 -1.82
C THR A 24 16.82 15.45 -1.17
N ASN A 25 15.96 16.08 -1.96
CA ASN A 25 14.92 16.97 -1.44
C ASN A 25 13.93 16.24 -0.54
N THR A 26 13.57 15.01 -0.91
CA THR A 26 12.67 14.16 -0.15
C THR A 26 13.27 13.74 1.19
N LEU A 27 14.55 13.38 1.23
CA LEU A 27 15.23 12.94 2.45
C LEU A 27 15.53 14.07 3.44
N LEU A 28 15.83 15.26 2.92
CA LEU A 28 16.17 16.42 3.74
C LEU A 28 14.92 17.22 4.17
N ASP A 29 13.74 16.87 3.67
CA ASP A 29 12.49 17.50 4.08
C ASP A 29 12.14 17.15 5.52
N LYS A 30 12.12 18.18 6.37
CA LYS A 30 11.75 18.07 7.78
C LYS A 30 10.26 18.21 8.02
N THR A 31 9.50 18.62 7.01
CA THR A 31 8.05 18.80 7.09
C THR A 31 7.35 17.54 6.63
N ARG A 32 6.35 17.12 7.40
CA ARG A 32 5.55 15.94 7.11
C ARG A 32 4.10 16.32 6.89
N THR A 33 3.39 15.49 6.13
CA THR A 33 1.96 15.61 5.90
C THR A 33 1.17 15.37 7.20
N ALA A 34 -0.12 15.69 7.16
CA ALA A 34 -1.08 15.03 8.04
C ALA A 34 -1.09 13.52 7.76
N TRP A 35 -1.75 12.74 8.62
CA TRP A 35 -2.00 11.32 8.32
C TRP A 35 -2.88 11.23 7.06
N LEU A 36 -2.35 10.55 6.04
CA LEU A 36 -3.06 10.28 4.80
C LEU A 36 -3.63 8.86 4.87
N PRO A 37 -4.90 8.65 4.52
CA PRO A 37 -5.49 7.32 4.50
C PRO A 37 -4.91 6.47 3.38
N ILE A 38 -4.72 5.19 3.65
CA ILE A 38 -4.46 4.17 2.64
C ILE A 38 -5.81 3.54 2.30
N TRP A 39 -6.19 3.58 1.03
CA TRP A 39 -7.51 3.16 0.58
C TRP A 39 -7.44 1.84 -0.18
N CYS A 40 -8.36 0.94 0.16
CA CYS A 40 -8.71 -0.20 -0.68
C CYS A 40 -10.20 -0.15 -0.99
N PHE A 41 -10.59 -0.70 -2.14
CA PHE A 41 -11.99 -0.78 -2.55
C PHE A 41 -12.37 -2.24 -2.78
N VAL A 42 -13.60 -2.58 -2.43
CA VAL A 42 -14.18 -3.89 -2.73
C VAL A 42 -15.46 -3.63 -3.49
N ILE A 43 -15.62 -4.31 -4.62
CA ILE A 43 -16.72 -4.17 -5.55
C ILE A 43 -17.43 -5.51 -5.62
N GLU A 44 -18.69 -5.52 -5.23
CA GLU A 44 -19.59 -6.63 -5.49
C GLU A 44 -20.08 -6.54 -6.94
N HIS A 45 -19.74 -7.55 -7.74
CA HIS A 45 -20.06 -7.59 -9.16
C HIS A 45 -20.64 -8.97 -9.51
N GLU A 46 -21.46 -9.05 -10.56
CA GLU A 46 -22.00 -10.33 -11.06
C GLU A 46 -20.92 -11.34 -11.46
N ALA A 47 -19.73 -10.84 -11.80
CA ALA A 47 -18.57 -11.66 -12.10
C ALA A 47 -17.87 -12.22 -10.85
N GLY A 48 -18.20 -11.76 -9.64
CA GLY A 48 -17.54 -12.10 -8.39
C GLY A 48 -17.03 -10.86 -7.64
N LEU A 49 -16.46 -11.08 -6.45
CA LEU A 49 -15.86 -10.01 -5.66
C LEU A 49 -14.56 -9.51 -6.32
N ILE A 50 -14.45 -8.19 -6.49
CA ILE A 50 -13.28 -7.52 -7.05
C ILE A 50 -12.69 -6.60 -6.00
N VAL A 51 -11.39 -6.72 -5.75
CA VAL A 51 -10.64 -5.85 -4.84
C VAL A 51 -9.76 -4.93 -5.67
N ILE A 52 -9.73 -3.64 -5.33
CA ILE A 52 -8.78 -2.66 -5.88
C ILE A 52 -7.82 -2.26 -4.75
N ASP A 53 -6.55 -2.59 -4.95
CA ASP A 53 -5.46 -2.50 -3.99
C ASP A 53 -5.70 -3.32 -2.71
N THR A 54 -4.62 -3.66 -2.03
CA THR A 54 -4.61 -4.57 -0.88
C THR A 54 -4.09 -3.93 0.40
N GLY A 55 -3.63 -2.68 0.32
CA GLY A 55 -3.22 -1.91 1.47
C GLY A 55 -1.82 -2.28 1.95
N ILE A 56 -1.55 -1.96 3.21
CA ILE A 56 -0.28 -2.17 3.90
C ILE A 56 -0.50 -3.18 5.04
N PRO A 57 0.48 -4.05 5.39
CA PRO A 57 0.36 -4.92 6.56
C PRO A 57 0.72 -4.19 7.86
N GLU A 58 0.25 -4.70 9.00
CA GLU A 58 0.53 -4.18 10.34
C GLU A 58 2.03 -4.01 10.62
N ASN A 59 2.82 -4.98 10.15
CA ASN A 59 4.26 -5.06 10.35
C ASN A 59 5.06 -4.20 9.36
N ALA A 60 4.44 -3.28 8.61
CA ALA A 60 5.14 -2.48 7.61
C ALA A 60 6.23 -1.55 8.15
N ASN A 61 6.21 -1.25 9.45
CA ASN A 61 7.27 -0.49 10.11
C ASN A 61 8.40 -1.40 10.66
N ASP A 62 8.28 -2.72 10.56
CA ASP A 62 9.31 -3.63 11.03
C ASP A 62 10.59 -3.45 10.20
N PRO A 63 11.77 -3.56 10.81
CA PRO A 63 13.03 -3.46 10.06
C PRO A 63 13.10 -4.58 9.02
N VAL A 64 13.04 -4.22 7.74
CA VAL A 64 13.29 -5.15 6.64
C VAL A 64 14.75 -4.99 6.26
N TYR A 65 15.48 -6.12 6.22
CA TYR A 65 16.87 -6.12 5.79
C TYR A 65 16.90 -5.98 4.26
N PHE A 66 16.82 -4.74 3.79
CA PHE A 66 17.07 -4.46 2.38
C PHE A 66 18.56 -4.66 2.08
N PRO A 67 18.91 -5.12 0.87
CA PRO A 67 20.28 -5.05 0.39
C PRO A 67 20.86 -3.63 0.61
N PRO A 68 22.17 -3.47 0.84
CA PRO A 68 22.78 -2.20 1.23
C PRO A 68 22.57 -1.02 0.24
N TYR A 69 22.00 -1.28 -0.94
CA TYR A 69 21.61 -0.29 -1.95
C TYR A 69 20.12 0.17 -1.87
N MET A 70 19.32 -0.37 -0.94
CA MET A 70 17.92 0.03 -0.72
C MET A 70 17.63 0.59 0.70
N PRO A 71 18.43 1.50 1.29
CA PRO A 71 18.31 1.82 2.72
C PRO A 71 17.19 2.82 3.06
N LEU A 72 16.46 3.36 2.08
CA LEU A 72 15.96 4.74 2.20
C LEU A 72 14.44 4.95 2.14
N LEU A 73 13.64 3.91 1.86
CA LEU A 73 12.18 4.06 1.88
C LEU A 73 11.61 4.18 3.32
N GLN A 74 12.14 3.43 4.29
CA GLN A 74 11.62 3.44 5.66
C GLN A 74 11.77 4.78 6.41
N ARG A 75 12.70 5.67 6.01
CA ARG A 75 12.85 6.98 6.68
C ARG A 75 11.80 8.00 6.27
N ALA A 76 11.27 7.86 5.06
CA ALA A 76 10.42 8.87 4.44
C ALA A 76 8.92 8.58 4.57
N ALA A 77 8.54 7.33 4.85
CA ALA A 77 7.18 6.94 5.17
C ALA A 77 7.12 6.34 6.58
N THR A 78 6.09 6.72 7.33
CA THR A 78 5.75 6.09 8.61
C THR A 78 4.30 5.67 8.54
N PHE A 79 4.05 4.41 8.86
CA PHE A 79 2.71 3.84 8.80
C PHE A 79 2.10 3.80 10.20
N LYS A 80 0.79 4.00 10.27
CA LYS A 80 -0.02 3.74 11.44
C LYS A 80 -1.12 2.79 11.00
N ILE A 81 -1.01 1.55 11.43
CA ILE A 81 -1.96 0.50 11.12
C ILE A 81 -2.05 -0.47 12.29
N LEU A 82 -3.27 -0.91 12.59
CA LEU A 82 -3.56 -2.03 13.46
C LEU A 82 -3.89 -3.26 12.62
N ARG A 83 -3.66 -4.46 13.16
CA ARG A 83 -4.01 -5.72 12.50
C ARG A 83 -5.43 -5.72 11.93
N GLU A 84 -6.40 -5.25 12.70
CA GLU A 84 -7.82 -5.24 12.34
C GLU A 84 -8.17 -4.22 11.24
N GLU A 85 -7.25 -3.30 10.94
CA GLU A 85 -7.36 -2.36 9.83
C GLU A 85 -6.88 -2.98 8.51
N GLU A 86 -6.17 -4.12 8.50
CA GLU A 86 -5.80 -4.77 7.25
C GLU A 86 -7.04 -5.23 6.47
N ILE A 87 -6.89 -5.32 5.14
CA ILE A 87 -8.01 -5.50 4.21
C ILE A 87 -8.83 -6.77 4.51
N GLY A 88 -8.19 -7.89 4.83
CA GLY A 88 -8.89 -9.13 5.13
C GLY A 88 -9.82 -9.00 6.34
N TYR A 89 -9.35 -8.38 7.43
CA TYR A 89 -10.16 -8.14 8.61
C TYR A 89 -11.27 -7.10 8.35
N GLN A 90 -10.99 -6.05 7.59
CA GLN A 90 -11.99 -5.06 7.20
C GLN A 90 -13.10 -5.64 6.32
N MET A 91 -12.78 -6.62 5.46
CA MET A 91 -13.75 -7.35 4.65
C MET A 91 -14.62 -8.27 5.51
N LEU A 92 -14.01 -9.08 6.38
CA LEU A 92 -14.73 -9.97 7.29
C LEU A 92 -15.71 -9.20 8.19
N ALA A 93 -15.29 -8.04 8.71
CA ALA A 93 -16.16 -7.16 9.50
C ALA A 93 -17.40 -6.63 8.74
N ARG A 94 -17.40 -6.73 7.39
CA ARG A 94 -18.50 -6.33 6.51
C ARG A 94 -19.24 -7.53 5.90
N GLY A 95 -18.94 -8.75 6.35
CA GLY A 95 -19.57 -9.97 5.84
C GLY A 95 -19.04 -10.41 4.47
N LEU A 96 -17.88 -9.91 4.04
CA LEU A 96 -17.21 -10.32 2.80
C LEU A 96 -16.04 -11.24 3.14
N ASN A 97 -16.01 -12.44 2.58
CA ASN A 97 -14.91 -13.37 2.79
C ASN A 97 -13.78 -13.11 1.78
N PRO A 98 -12.54 -12.85 2.22
CA PRO A 98 -11.40 -12.70 1.31
C PRO A 98 -11.16 -13.91 0.39
N ASP A 99 -11.51 -15.12 0.83
CA ASP A 99 -11.38 -16.34 0.02
C ASP A 99 -12.32 -16.37 -1.19
N ASP A 100 -13.41 -15.59 -1.15
CA ASP A 100 -14.40 -15.46 -2.23
C ASP A 100 -14.02 -14.38 -3.25
N VAL A 101 -12.88 -13.70 -3.06
CA VAL A 101 -12.36 -12.70 -4.00
C VAL A 101 -11.90 -13.38 -5.27
N ARG A 102 -12.51 -12.97 -6.39
CA ARG A 102 -12.17 -13.50 -7.70
C ARG A 102 -11.01 -12.74 -8.34
N TYR A 103 -11.02 -11.41 -8.22
CA TYR A 103 -10.02 -10.55 -8.85
C TYR A 103 -9.43 -9.55 -7.86
N VAL A 104 -8.12 -9.38 -7.90
CA VAL A 104 -7.40 -8.29 -7.26
C VAL A 104 -6.76 -7.43 -8.35
N ILE A 105 -7.16 -6.17 -8.43
CA ILE A 105 -6.58 -5.18 -9.34
C ILE A 105 -5.60 -4.34 -8.51
N LEU A 106 -4.31 -4.46 -8.81
CA LEU A 106 -3.27 -3.62 -8.23
C LEU A 106 -3.06 -2.40 -9.13
N THR A 107 -3.27 -1.21 -8.59
CA THR A 107 -3.01 0.03 -9.32
C THR A 107 -1.54 0.17 -9.67
N HIS A 108 -0.65 -0.29 -8.80
CA HIS A 108 0.80 -0.45 -8.95
C HIS A 108 1.38 -1.27 -7.78
N LEU A 109 2.71 -1.48 -7.74
CA LEU A 109 3.40 -2.37 -6.80
C LEU A 109 4.18 -1.62 -5.71
N HIS A 110 3.64 -0.51 -5.21
CA HIS A 110 4.16 0.06 -3.97
C HIS A 110 3.56 -0.64 -2.75
N GLN A 111 4.33 -0.64 -1.67
CA GLN A 111 4.08 -1.41 -0.45
C GLN A 111 2.68 -1.16 0.15
N ASP A 112 2.13 0.04 0.01
CA ASP A 112 0.79 0.42 0.50
C ASP A 112 -0.36 0.04 -0.43
N HIS A 113 -0.06 -0.60 -1.56
CA HIS A 113 -1.03 -1.09 -2.54
C HIS A 113 -0.97 -2.62 -2.68
N ASP A 114 0.22 -3.24 -2.59
CA ASP A 114 0.40 -4.69 -2.73
C ASP A 114 0.70 -5.42 -1.41
N GLY A 115 0.83 -4.71 -0.29
CA GLY A 115 1.26 -5.29 0.98
C GLY A 115 0.29 -6.32 1.58
N GLY A 116 -1.00 -6.25 1.21
CA GLY A 116 -2.04 -7.15 1.68
C GLY A 116 -2.36 -8.32 0.76
N ILE A 117 -1.57 -8.60 -0.30
CA ILE A 117 -1.87 -9.64 -1.29
C ILE A 117 -2.10 -11.03 -0.68
N HIS A 118 -1.49 -11.32 0.47
CA HIS A 118 -1.59 -12.60 1.16
C HIS A 118 -2.99 -12.91 1.70
N HIS A 119 -3.87 -11.91 1.80
CA HIS A 119 -5.28 -12.09 2.17
C HIS A 119 -6.12 -12.74 1.06
N PHE A 120 -5.61 -12.83 -0.17
CA PHE A 120 -6.38 -13.25 -1.35
C PHE A 120 -5.75 -14.45 -2.06
N PRO A 121 -5.64 -15.63 -1.41
CA PRO A 121 -4.91 -16.77 -1.96
C PRO A 121 -5.55 -17.37 -3.22
N ASN A 122 -6.85 -17.15 -3.44
CA ASN A 122 -7.62 -17.72 -4.55
C ASN A 122 -7.86 -16.74 -5.71
N ALA A 123 -7.45 -15.48 -5.56
CA ALA A 123 -7.76 -14.43 -6.52
C ALA A 123 -6.81 -14.44 -7.73
N GLU A 124 -7.32 -14.02 -8.88
CA GLU A 124 -6.49 -13.64 -10.03
C GLU A 124 -6.01 -12.20 -9.86
N PHE A 125 -4.68 -12.01 -9.90
CA PHE A 125 -4.05 -10.69 -9.76
C PHE A 125 -3.83 -10.04 -11.12
N ILE A 126 -4.32 -8.81 -11.25
CA ILE A 126 -4.21 -7.99 -12.44
C ILE A 126 -3.35 -6.77 -12.11
N VAL A 127 -2.26 -6.59 -12.85
CA VAL A 127 -1.34 -5.46 -12.71
C VAL A 127 -0.88 -5.01 -14.10
N SER A 128 -0.51 -3.73 -14.22
CA SER A 128 0.11 -3.21 -15.44
C SER A 128 1.40 -3.96 -15.76
N ARG A 129 1.65 -4.22 -17.06
CA ARG A 129 2.91 -4.79 -17.53
C ARG A 129 4.11 -3.90 -17.14
N ASP A 130 3.95 -2.58 -17.24
CA ASP A 130 5.02 -1.63 -16.98
C ASP A 130 5.46 -1.60 -15.50
N GLU A 131 4.58 -2.00 -14.58
CA GLU A 131 4.93 -2.16 -13.16
C GLU A 131 5.50 -3.55 -12.84
N TRP A 132 5.21 -4.56 -13.67
CA TRP A 132 5.69 -5.92 -13.44
C TRP A 132 7.12 -6.17 -13.92
N THR A 133 7.63 -5.35 -14.85
CA THR A 133 8.92 -5.54 -15.54
C THR A 133 10.00 -4.61 -15.05
#